data_AF-A0A7S4HER8-F1
#
_entry.id   AF-A0A7S4HER8-F1
#
_cell.length_a   1.000
_cell.length_b   1.000
_cell.length_c   1.000
_cell.angle_alpha   90.00
_cell.angle_beta   90.00
_cell.angle_gamma   90.00
#
_symmetry.space_group_name_H-M   'P 1'
#
loop_
_entity.id
_entity.type
_entity.pdbx_description
1 polymer ?
#
loop_
_entity_poly.entity_id
_entity_poly.type
_entity_poly.pdbx_seq_one_letter_code
_entity_poly.pdbx_strand_id
1 'polypeptide(L)'
;VRDGCTHYASTVYQSPTLGAYGCTIVLAPQWSLRLGAEDNVLITSFVRTDMALLLQTEIQTRSWIDVLPSLCADARRVYEEDHAGGSSLISESLSMEVLARTFGAKLHKTEMQLAYWPAHSAMTDFSVEFDGVSLGVSVTRALAHPTAPLEVADALRLLQKKLSGVLKSTAACYNAEWRKQILHIWARSERVVRVLEEAYSLLEPHLIANTLCLVTHCGSLPELFEEKSTIRQMPPPRLKGAKDEQHLKVLAESDPTSAARTRAGSW
;
A
#
# COMPACT_ATOMS: atom_id res chain seq x y z
N VAL A 1 -23.29 -59.37 -12.23
CA VAL A 1 -23.76 -58.55 -13.36
C VAL A 1 -24.77 -57.56 -12.81
N ARG A 2 -24.39 -56.28 -12.79
CA ARG A 2 -25.18 -55.03 -12.75
C ARG A 2 -26.10 -54.81 -11.53
N ASP A 3 -25.78 -53.90 -10.62
CA ASP A 3 -25.75 -52.41 -10.69
C ASP A 3 -27.08 -51.82 -10.19
N GLY A 4 -26.98 -51.05 -9.10
CA GLY A 4 -28.09 -50.31 -8.50
C GLY A 4 -27.57 -49.31 -7.48
N CYS A 5 -26.69 -48.41 -7.92
CA CYS A 5 -26.05 -47.39 -7.10
C CYS A 5 -26.88 -46.09 -7.10
N THR A 6 -27.26 -45.67 -5.89
CA THR A 6 -27.40 -44.32 -5.30
C THR A 6 -27.86 -43.10 -6.13
N HIS A 7 -28.77 -42.33 -5.52
CA HIS A 7 -28.60 -40.87 -5.36
C HIS A 7 -29.35 -40.42 -4.10
N TYR A 8 -28.66 -40.36 -2.96
CA TYR A 8 -29.04 -39.48 -1.84
C TYR A 8 -28.17 -38.24 -1.95
N ALA A 9 -28.81 -37.08 -2.13
CA ALA A 9 -28.14 -35.80 -2.14
C ALA A 9 -27.53 -35.54 -0.77
N SER A 10 -26.20 -35.68 -0.66
CA SER A 10 -25.44 -35.22 0.49
C SER A 10 -25.28 -33.70 0.38
N THR A 11 -26.04 -32.97 1.18
CA THR A 11 -25.78 -31.56 1.46
C THR A 11 -24.40 -31.47 2.11
N VAL A 12 -23.39 -31.07 1.34
CA VAL A 12 -22.05 -30.81 1.85
C VAL A 12 -22.13 -29.58 2.74
N TYR A 13 -22.22 -29.80 4.04
CA TYR A 13 -21.96 -28.78 5.05
C TYR A 13 -20.48 -28.41 4.92
N GLN A 14 -20.18 -27.33 4.20
CA GLN A 14 -18.84 -26.74 4.21
C GLN A 14 -18.58 -26.25 5.63
N SER A 15 -17.76 -27.01 6.36
CA SER A 15 -17.22 -26.54 7.63
C SER A 15 -16.45 -25.25 7.37
N PRO A 16 -16.70 -24.15 8.11
CA PRO A 16 -15.83 -22.99 8.04
C PRO A 16 -14.46 -23.46 8.50
N THR A 17 -13.49 -23.49 7.60
CA THR A 17 -12.08 -23.58 7.94
C THR A 17 -11.78 -22.40 8.85
N LEU A 18 -11.74 -22.68 10.16
CA LEU A 18 -11.30 -21.74 11.17
C LEU A 18 -9.82 -21.50 10.86
N GLY A 19 -9.45 -20.30 10.40
CA GLY A 19 -8.05 -19.93 10.22
C GLY A 19 -7.34 -20.08 11.56
N ALA A 20 -6.58 -21.16 11.72
CA ALA A 20 -5.86 -21.44 12.96
C ALA A 20 -4.65 -20.50 13.04
N TYR A 21 -4.87 -19.26 13.48
CA TYR A 21 -3.78 -18.36 13.82
C TYR A 21 -3.01 -18.94 15.00
N GLY A 22 -1.73 -19.27 14.77
CA GLY A 22 -0.89 -19.97 15.73
C GLY A 22 -0.14 -19.06 16.70
N CYS A 23 -0.07 -17.75 16.43
CA CYS A 23 0.59 -16.77 17.29
C CYS A 23 -0.24 -15.49 17.38
N THR A 24 -0.59 -15.07 18.61
CA THR A 24 -1.08 -13.71 18.86
C THR A 24 0.08 -12.88 19.40
N ILE A 25 0.44 -11.83 18.69
CA ILE A 25 1.49 -10.89 19.07
C ILE A 25 0.82 -9.62 19.55
N VAL A 26 1.03 -9.26 20.81
CA VAL A 26 0.60 -7.97 21.33
C VAL A 26 1.61 -6.93 20.86
N LEU A 27 1.24 -6.16 19.85
CA LEU A 27 2.12 -5.18 19.22
C LEU A 27 2.25 -3.92 20.09
N ALA A 28 1.15 -3.49 20.70
CA ALA A 28 1.08 -2.48 21.76
C ALA A 28 -0.20 -2.69 22.59
N PRO A 29 -0.41 -2.00 23.74
CA PRO A 29 -1.59 -2.21 24.59
C PRO A 29 -2.94 -2.06 23.87
N GLN A 30 -2.96 -1.30 22.77
CA GLN A 30 -4.18 -0.95 22.03
C GLN A 30 -4.42 -1.80 20.78
N TRP A 31 -3.50 -2.71 20.42
CA TRP A 31 -3.66 -3.53 19.23
C TRP A 31 -2.84 -4.83 19.25
N SER A 32 -3.46 -5.88 18.73
CA SER A 32 -2.87 -7.21 18.62
C SER A 32 -2.92 -7.70 17.18
N LEU A 33 -1.88 -8.42 16.78
CA LEU A 33 -1.80 -9.10 15.50
C LEU A 33 -1.91 -10.61 15.71
N ARG A 34 -2.63 -11.29 14.83
CA ARG A 34 -2.64 -12.74 14.72
C ARG A 34 -2.01 -13.16 13.40
N LEU A 35 -1.14 -14.16 13.46
CA LEU A 35 -0.38 -14.71 12.34
C LEU A 35 -0.37 -16.25 12.46
N GLY A 36 -0.31 -16.97 11.34
CA GLY A 36 -0.07 -18.41 11.35
C GLY A 36 1.28 -18.72 11.98
N ALA A 37 1.40 -19.85 12.71
CA ALA A 37 2.67 -20.20 13.39
C ALA A 37 3.85 -20.33 12.41
N GLU A 38 3.59 -20.79 11.20
CA GLU A 38 4.61 -21.03 10.17
C GLU A 38 4.95 -19.75 9.38
N ASP A 39 4.03 -18.79 9.30
CA ASP A 39 4.15 -17.61 8.42
C ASP A 39 5.31 -16.69 8.81
N ASN A 40 5.68 -16.63 10.09
CA ASN A 40 6.84 -15.85 10.53
C ASN A 40 8.16 -16.41 10.00
N VAL A 41 8.24 -17.73 9.76
CA VAL A 41 9.41 -18.35 9.13
C VAL A 41 9.38 -18.10 7.63
N LEU A 42 8.19 -18.06 7.02
CA LEU A 42 8.03 -17.91 5.58
C LEU A 42 8.50 -16.54 5.07
N ILE A 43 8.40 -15.46 5.85
CA ILE A 43 8.92 -14.15 5.39
C ILE A 43 10.45 -14.14 5.28
N THR A 44 11.15 -14.82 6.20
CA THR A 44 12.62 -14.95 6.13
C THR A 44 13.02 -15.78 4.91
N SER A 45 12.29 -16.87 4.63
CA SER A 45 12.48 -17.67 3.43
C SER A 45 12.19 -16.88 2.15
N PHE A 46 11.15 -16.05 2.16
CA PHE A 46 10.83 -15.15 1.05
C PHE A 46 12.01 -14.21 0.77
N VAL A 47 12.64 -13.62 1.77
CA VAL A 47 13.76 -12.70 1.54
C VAL A 47 14.99 -13.40 0.94
N ARG A 48 15.17 -14.69 1.22
CA ARG A 48 16.34 -15.47 0.80
C ARG A 48 16.16 -16.27 -0.49
N THR A 49 14.95 -16.35 -1.03
CA THR A 49 14.63 -17.20 -2.18
C THR A 49 13.75 -16.49 -3.20
N ASP A 50 13.81 -16.92 -4.47
CA ASP A 50 12.94 -16.40 -5.53
C ASP A 50 11.58 -17.10 -5.48
N MET A 51 10.75 -16.70 -4.50
CA MET A 51 9.39 -17.19 -4.34
C MET A 51 8.36 -16.06 -4.28
N ALA A 52 7.14 -16.39 -4.71
CA ALA A 52 5.94 -15.63 -4.44
C ALA A 52 5.24 -16.24 -3.22
N LEU A 53 4.62 -15.39 -2.39
CA LEU A 53 3.99 -15.84 -1.15
C LEU A 53 2.71 -15.04 -0.88
N LEU A 54 1.67 -15.72 -0.40
CA LEU A 54 0.48 -15.10 0.18
C LEU A 54 0.51 -15.35 1.68
N LEU A 55 0.48 -14.30 2.49
CA LEU A 55 0.36 -14.37 3.95
C LEU A 55 -0.92 -13.70 4.40
N GLN A 56 -1.60 -14.31 5.38
CA GLN A 56 -2.81 -13.76 5.96
C GLN A 56 -2.57 -13.38 7.42
N THR A 57 -3.01 -12.19 7.81
CA THR A 57 -2.98 -11.74 9.20
C THR A 57 -4.29 -11.11 9.62
N GLU A 58 -4.51 -11.04 10.93
CA GLU A 58 -5.64 -10.32 11.51
C GLU A 58 -5.14 -9.29 12.53
N ILE A 59 -5.65 -8.06 12.43
CA ILE A 59 -5.40 -7.00 13.39
C ILE A 59 -6.69 -6.62 14.08
N GLN A 60 -6.57 -6.47 15.40
CA GLN A 60 -7.62 -5.92 16.24
C GLN A 60 -7.11 -4.65 16.90
N THR A 61 -7.85 -3.55 16.76
CA THR A 61 -7.59 -2.25 17.36
C THR A 61 -8.92 -1.58 17.72
N ARG A 62 -8.89 -0.46 18.46
CA ARG A 62 -10.11 0.24 18.91
C ARG A 62 -10.47 1.44 18.05
N SER A 63 -9.51 2.30 17.77
CA SER A 63 -9.72 3.55 17.05
C SER A 63 -8.40 4.10 16.52
N TRP A 64 -8.45 4.97 15.51
CA TRP A 64 -7.22 5.59 14.99
C TRP A 64 -6.55 6.50 16.02
N ILE A 65 -7.36 7.22 16.81
CA ILE A 65 -6.85 8.18 17.81
C ILE A 65 -6.08 7.50 18.93
N ASP A 66 -6.41 6.24 19.26
CA ASP A 66 -5.67 5.46 20.25
C ASP A 66 -4.37 4.88 19.67
N VAL A 67 -4.35 4.56 18.37
CA VAL A 67 -3.19 3.97 17.70
C VAL A 67 -2.13 5.02 17.37
N LEU A 68 -2.52 6.19 16.87
CA LEU A 68 -1.60 7.23 16.39
C LEU A 68 -0.50 7.62 17.40
N PRO A 69 -0.77 7.80 18.71
CA PRO A 69 0.28 8.07 19.69
C PRO A 69 1.25 6.90 19.88
N SER A 70 0.79 5.67 19.64
CA SER A 70 1.54 4.44 19.88
C SER A 70 2.39 3.95 18.70
N LEU A 71 2.29 4.60 17.52
CA LEU A 71 3.10 4.29 16.36
C LEU A 71 4.59 4.33 16.70
N CYS A 72 5.34 3.37 16.19
CA CYS A 72 6.79 3.38 16.21
C CYS A 72 7.34 4.55 15.37
N ALA A 73 8.62 4.87 15.56
CA ALA A 73 9.25 6.01 14.90
C ALA A 73 9.13 5.94 13.36
N ASP A 74 9.30 4.75 12.78
CA ASP A 74 9.26 4.55 11.33
C ASP A 74 7.84 4.73 10.77
N ALA A 75 6.83 4.14 11.40
CA ALA A 75 5.43 4.33 11.00
C ALA A 75 4.96 5.78 11.17
N ARG A 76 5.41 6.44 12.25
CA ARG A 76 5.17 7.87 12.47
C ARG A 76 5.77 8.72 11.36
N ARG A 77 7.00 8.43 10.92
CA ARG A 77 7.63 9.12 9.79
C ARG A 77 6.83 8.94 8.50
N VAL A 78 6.38 7.72 8.20
CA VAL A 78 5.49 7.47 7.04
C VAL A 78 4.20 8.28 7.15
N TYR A 79 3.65 8.46 8.36
CA TYR A 79 2.44 9.27 8.57
C TYR A 79 2.67 10.79 8.41
N GLU A 80 3.83 11.30 8.86
CA GLU A 80 4.09 12.74 9.00
C GLU A 80 4.80 13.39 7.80
N GLU A 81 5.63 12.64 7.07
CA GLU A 81 6.34 13.15 5.88
C GLU A 81 5.36 13.47 4.73
N ASP A 82 5.77 14.26 3.74
CA ASP A 82 4.91 14.55 2.58
C ASP A 82 4.82 13.33 1.65
N HIS A 83 3.65 13.16 1.02
CA HIS A 83 3.33 12.10 0.05
C HIS A 83 3.08 12.71 -1.31
N ALA A 84 3.22 11.94 -2.39
CA ALA A 84 2.98 12.39 -3.77
C ALA A 84 1.49 12.69 -4.08
N GLY A 85 0.65 12.66 -3.04
CA GLY A 85 -0.79 12.95 -3.06
C GLY A 85 -1.63 11.69 -2.83
N GLY A 86 -2.76 11.79 -2.12
CA GLY A 86 -3.61 10.63 -1.88
C GLY A 86 -4.39 10.69 -0.57
N SER A 87 -4.98 9.56 -0.20
CA SER A 87 -5.80 9.37 1.01
C SER A 87 -5.47 8.06 1.71
N SER A 88 -4.18 7.83 1.93
CA SER A 88 -3.65 6.52 2.33
C SER A 88 -2.72 6.57 3.53
N LEU A 89 -2.66 7.72 4.24
CA LEU A 89 -1.76 7.95 5.38
C LEU A 89 -1.97 6.89 6.46
N ILE A 90 -3.23 6.60 6.78
CA ILE A 90 -3.57 5.61 7.81
C ILE A 90 -3.14 4.23 7.35
N SER A 91 -3.45 3.86 6.10
CA SER A 91 -3.11 2.54 5.56
C SER A 91 -1.62 2.29 5.42
N GLU A 92 -0.85 3.30 5.02
CA GLU A 92 0.60 3.19 4.81
C GLU A 92 1.36 3.17 6.14
N SER A 93 1.02 4.08 7.06
CA SER A 93 1.64 4.12 8.39
C SER A 93 1.34 2.84 9.18
N LEU A 94 0.10 2.32 9.14
CA LEU A 94 -0.22 1.03 9.74
C LEU A 94 0.50 -0.12 9.05
N SER A 95 0.69 -0.07 7.73
CA SER A 95 1.46 -1.08 7.01
C SER A 95 2.90 -1.12 7.52
N MET A 96 3.55 0.04 7.63
CA MET A 96 4.90 0.16 8.20
C MET A 96 4.95 -0.34 9.65
N GLU A 97 3.94 0.00 10.46
CA GLU A 97 3.86 -0.42 11.85
C GLU A 97 3.79 -1.95 11.99
N VAL A 98 2.97 -2.61 11.16
CA VAL A 98 2.86 -4.08 11.11
C VAL A 98 4.19 -4.70 10.71
N LEU A 99 4.82 -4.18 9.68
CA LEU A 99 6.11 -4.69 9.20
C LEU A 99 7.22 -4.52 10.25
N ALA A 100 7.25 -3.37 10.92
CA ALA A 100 8.25 -3.06 11.93
C ALA A 100 8.12 -3.94 13.18
N ARG A 101 6.92 -4.07 13.74
CA ARG A 101 6.75 -4.80 15.00
C ARG A 101 6.67 -6.31 14.86
N THR A 102 6.13 -6.78 13.74
CA THR A 102 5.95 -8.22 13.50
C THR A 102 7.20 -8.85 12.94
N PHE A 103 7.81 -8.16 11.98
CA PHE A 103 8.92 -8.69 11.21
C PHE A 103 10.23 -7.93 11.51
N GLY A 104 10.24 -6.89 12.33
CA GLY A 104 11.48 -6.15 12.60
C GLY A 104 12.00 -5.36 11.39
N ALA A 105 11.14 -5.10 10.40
CA ALA A 105 11.50 -4.28 9.25
C ALA A 105 11.76 -2.82 9.68
N LYS A 106 12.71 -2.16 9.02
CA LYS A 106 13.04 -0.75 9.28
C LYS A 106 12.72 0.08 8.06
N LEU A 107 12.19 1.30 8.24
CA LEU A 107 11.95 2.20 7.13
C LEU A 107 13.28 2.55 6.45
N HIS A 108 13.38 2.29 5.16
CA HIS A 108 14.56 2.62 4.35
C HIS A 108 14.35 3.95 3.61
N LYS A 109 13.23 4.09 2.87
CA LYS A 109 12.84 5.32 2.18
C LYS A 109 11.34 5.53 2.15
N THR A 110 10.88 6.77 2.24
CA THR A 110 9.47 7.17 2.03
C THR A 110 9.18 7.43 0.54
N GLU A 111 7.89 7.54 0.17
CA GLU A 111 7.43 7.74 -1.22
C GLU A 111 8.23 8.83 -1.95
N MET A 112 8.37 10.00 -1.33
CA MET A 112 9.04 11.18 -1.92
C MET A 112 10.56 11.05 -2.01
N GLN A 113 11.13 10.05 -1.32
CA GLN A 113 12.54 9.71 -1.42
C GLN A 113 12.81 8.68 -2.51
N LEU A 114 11.79 8.00 -3.02
CA LEU A 114 11.91 7.07 -4.14
C LEU A 114 11.94 7.83 -5.46
N ALA A 115 12.81 7.40 -6.36
CA ALA A 115 13.00 8.06 -7.64
C ALA A 115 12.87 7.08 -8.80
N TYR A 116 12.05 7.49 -9.78
CA TYR A 116 11.62 6.65 -10.88
C TYR A 116 12.06 7.20 -12.23
N TRP A 117 12.39 6.30 -13.15
CA TRP A 117 12.62 6.61 -14.55
C TRP A 117 12.05 5.49 -15.43
N PRO A 118 11.25 5.80 -16.47
CA PRO A 118 10.82 7.12 -16.93
C PRO A 118 9.95 7.88 -15.91
N ALA A 119 9.88 9.21 -16.06
CA ALA A 119 8.98 10.02 -15.25
C ALA A 119 7.51 9.56 -15.41
N HIS A 120 6.72 9.64 -14.34
CA HIS A 120 5.32 9.17 -14.29
C HIS A 120 5.13 7.64 -14.39
N SER A 121 6.15 6.86 -14.04
CA SER A 121 6.02 5.41 -13.88
C SER A 121 5.14 5.03 -12.68
N ALA A 122 4.79 3.75 -12.56
CA ALA A 122 4.13 3.23 -11.36
C ALA A 122 5.02 3.47 -10.13
N MET A 123 4.42 3.96 -9.05
CA MET A 123 5.11 4.31 -7.80
C MET A 123 4.82 3.27 -6.71
N THR A 124 5.76 3.18 -5.77
CA THR A 124 5.73 2.35 -4.56
C THR A 124 5.59 3.30 -3.38
N ASP A 125 4.82 2.94 -2.36
CA ASP A 125 4.48 3.88 -1.29
C ASP A 125 5.67 4.12 -0.33
N PHE A 126 6.45 3.09 -0.03
CA PHE A 126 7.71 3.23 0.72
C PHE A 126 8.60 1.99 0.52
N SER A 127 9.81 2.01 1.07
CA SER A 127 10.68 0.85 1.12
C SER A 127 11.19 0.59 2.53
N VAL A 128 11.47 -0.68 2.80
CA VAL A 128 11.97 -1.15 4.08
C VAL A 128 13.25 -1.95 3.91
N GLU A 129 14.00 -2.06 4.99
CA GLU A 129 15.09 -3.01 5.16
C GLU A 129 14.66 -4.11 6.11
N PHE A 130 14.84 -5.37 5.70
CA PHE A 130 14.59 -6.54 6.53
C PHE A 130 15.68 -7.59 6.26
N ASP A 131 16.32 -8.07 7.34
CA ASP A 131 17.47 -9.00 7.27
C ASP A 131 18.59 -8.54 6.31
N GLY A 132 18.86 -7.22 6.29
CA GLY A 132 19.86 -6.60 5.40
C GLY A 132 19.45 -6.51 3.92
N VAL A 133 18.21 -6.88 3.58
CA VAL A 133 17.68 -6.82 2.22
C VAL A 133 16.67 -5.68 2.11
N SER A 134 16.81 -4.87 1.06
CA SER A 134 15.83 -3.82 0.75
C SER A 134 14.62 -4.42 0.02
N LEU A 135 13.41 -4.02 0.44
CA LEU A 135 12.13 -4.41 -0.14
C LEU A 135 11.28 -3.17 -0.42
N GLY A 136 10.64 -3.11 -1.59
CA GLY A 136 9.60 -2.12 -1.86
C GLY A 136 8.27 -2.53 -1.20
N VAL A 137 7.46 -1.57 -0.76
CA VAL A 137 6.16 -1.82 -0.14
C VAL A 137 5.09 -0.98 -0.84
N SER A 138 4.12 -1.67 -1.42
CA SER A 138 2.89 -1.08 -1.95
C SER A 138 1.71 -1.47 -1.06
N VAL A 139 0.80 -0.55 -0.84
CA VAL A 139 -0.32 -0.65 0.07
C VAL A 139 -1.61 -0.41 -0.71
N THR A 140 -2.63 -1.20 -0.39
CA THR A 140 -3.95 -1.03 -0.97
C THR A 140 -5.02 -1.49 -0.02
N ARG A 141 -6.24 -0.99 -0.24
CA ARG A 141 -7.44 -1.44 0.46
C ARG A 141 -8.32 -2.22 -0.52
N ALA A 142 -8.80 -3.38 -0.10
CA ALA A 142 -9.77 -4.15 -0.86
C ALA A 142 -11.18 -3.63 -0.56
N LEU A 143 -11.57 -2.59 -1.30
CA LEU A 143 -12.87 -1.93 -1.17
C LEU A 143 -13.87 -2.51 -2.15
N ALA A 144 -15.05 -2.82 -1.65
CA ALA A 144 -16.20 -3.16 -2.48
C ALA A 144 -16.84 -1.88 -3.06
N HIS A 145 -17.63 -2.03 -4.12
CA HIS A 145 -18.49 -0.94 -4.57
C HIS A 145 -19.49 -0.57 -3.44
N PRO A 146 -19.86 0.70 -3.22
CA PRO A 146 -20.76 1.08 -2.12
C PRO A 146 -22.09 0.34 -2.09
N THR A 147 -22.55 -0.15 -3.24
CA THR A 147 -23.85 -0.83 -3.40
C THR A 147 -23.75 -2.32 -3.64
N ALA A 148 -22.54 -2.89 -3.74
CA ALA A 148 -22.37 -4.31 -4.07
C ALA A 148 -21.20 -4.93 -3.31
N PRO A 149 -21.32 -6.18 -2.85
CA PRO A 149 -20.21 -6.90 -2.22
C PRO A 149 -19.03 -7.05 -3.19
N LEU A 150 -17.79 -7.05 -2.66
CA LEU A 150 -16.61 -7.38 -3.46
C LEU A 150 -16.71 -8.85 -3.92
N GLU A 151 -16.60 -9.10 -5.22
CA GLU A 151 -16.58 -10.45 -5.78
C GLU A 151 -15.18 -10.86 -6.24
N VAL A 152 -15.00 -12.15 -6.53
CA VAL A 152 -13.72 -12.72 -6.96
C VAL A 152 -13.21 -12.04 -8.23
N ALA A 153 -14.10 -11.72 -9.18
CA ALA A 153 -13.74 -11.00 -10.40
C ALA A 153 -13.26 -9.56 -10.12
N ASP A 154 -13.81 -8.87 -9.12
CA ASP A 154 -13.33 -7.56 -8.69
C ASP A 154 -11.95 -7.65 -8.05
N ALA A 155 -11.79 -8.61 -7.13
CA ALA A 155 -10.53 -8.87 -6.45
C ALA A 155 -9.42 -9.25 -7.45
N LEU A 156 -9.73 -10.08 -8.45
CA LEU A 156 -8.79 -10.46 -9.50
C LEU A 156 -8.32 -9.22 -10.28
N ARG A 157 -9.25 -8.36 -10.70
CA ARG A 157 -8.92 -7.09 -11.37
C ARG A 157 -8.07 -6.18 -10.49
N LEU A 158 -8.40 -6.07 -9.19
CA LEU A 158 -7.64 -5.28 -8.23
C LEU A 158 -6.20 -5.80 -8.11
N LEU A 159 -6.03 -7.10 -7.87
CA LEU A 159 -4.74 -7.76 -7.73
C LEU A 159 -3.91 -7.65 -9.01
N GLN A 160 -4.50 -7.91 -10.17
CA GLN A 160 -3.80 -7.78 -11.46
C GLN A 160 -3.29 -6.36 -11.69
N LYS A 161 -4.14 -5.35 -11.43
CA LYS A 161 -3.74 -3.94 -11.55
C LYS A 161 -2.59 -3.61 -10.61
N LYS A 162 -2.70 -4.00 -9.33
CA LYS A 162 -1.72 -3.65 -8.30
C LYS A 162 -0.39 -4.37 -8.50
N LEU A 163 -0.41 -5.67 -8.79
CA LEU A 163 0.80 -6.46 -9.08
C LEU A 163 1.49 -6.01 -10.37
N SER A 164 0.74 -5.66 -11.42
CA SER A 164 1.34 -5.05 -12.62
C SER A 164 2.04 -3.72 -12.27
N GLY A 165 1.45 -2.92 -11.39
CA GLY A 165 2.06 -1.71 -10.84
C GLY A 165 3.35 -2.00 -10.07
N VAL A 166 3.33 -3.04 -9.20
CA VAL A 166 4.52 -3.50 -8.46
C VAL A 166 5.65 -3.85 -9.43
N LEU A 167 5.42 -4.71 -10.43
CA LEU A 167 6.45 -5.08 -11.40
C LEU A 167 7.01 -3.86 -12.15
N LYS A 168 6.14 -2.94 -12.58
CA LYS A 168 6.55 -1.70 -13.26
C LYS A 168 7.38 -0.79 -12.35
N SER A 169 6.98 -0.65 -11.09
CA SER A 169 7.68 0.18 -10.10
C SER A 169 9.05 -0.40 -9.75
N THR A 170 9.17 -1.74 -9.63
CA THR A 170 10.47 -2.42 -9.46
C THR A 170 11.43 -2.10 -10.61
N ALA A 171 10.94 -2.11 -11.85
CA ALA A 171 11.77 -1.84 -13.02
C ALA A 171 12.15 -0.36 -13.17
N ALA A 172 11.29 0.55 -12.69
CA ALA A 172 11.47 1.99 -12.88
C ALA A 172 12.22 2.68 -11.73
N CYS A 173 12.18 2.15 -10.51
CA CYS A 173 12.86 2.74 -9.36
C CYS A 173 14.38 2.56 -9.50
N TYR A 174 15.12 3.65 -9.65
CA TYR A 174 16.57 3.59 -9.93
C TYR A 174 17.44 3.93 -8.71
N ASN A 175 16.88 4.59 -7.70
CA ASN A 175 17.64 5.01 -6.53
C ASN A 175 17.49 4.02 -5.35
N ALA A 176 17.06 2.79 -5.63
CA ALA A 176 16.99 1.74 -4.64
C ALA A 176 17.18 0.37 -5.27
N GLU A 177 17.76 -0.55 -4.50
CA GLU A 177 18.30 -1.81 -5.03
C GLU A 177 17.37 -3.01 -4.80
N TRP A 178 16.11 -2.80 -4.40
CA TRP A 178 15.20 -3.91 -4.16
C TRP A 178 14.77 -4.59 -5.46
N ARG A 179 14.73 -5.92 -5.42
CA ARG A 179 14.19 -6.77 -6.51
C ARG A 179 12.90 -7.48 -6.14
N LYS A 180 12.52 -7.38 -4.86
CA LYS A 180 11.34 -7.99 -4.28
C LYS A 180 10.48 -6.90 -3.66
N GLN A 181 9.17 -7.12 -3.64
CA GLN A 181 8.24 -6.18 -3.02
C GLN A 181 7.21 -6.89 -2.16
N ILE A 182 6.61 -6.13 -1.26
CA ILE A 182 5.45 -6.51 -0.48
C ILE A 182 4.25 -5.72 -1.02
N LEU A 183 3.19 -6.42 -1.40
CA LEU A 183 1.88 -5.83 -1.63
C LEU A 183 1.03 -6.09 -0.38
N HIS A 184 0.87 -5.07 0.46
CA HIS A 184 0.04 -5.15 1.66
C HIS A 184 -1.40 -4.73 1.33
N ILE A 185 -2.34 -5.63 1.53
CA ILE A 185 -3.75 -5.48 1.20
C ILE A 185 -4.57 -5.50 2.49
N TRP A 186 -5.22 -4.38 2.79
CA TRP A 186 -6.15 -4.27 3.90
C TRP A 186 -7.55 -4.78 3.49
N ALA A 187 -8.11 -5.69 4.30
CA ALA A 187 -9.42 -6.26 4.12
C ALA A 187 -10.33 -5.93 5.32
N ARG A 188 -11.52 -5.37 5.07
CA ARG A 188 -12.46 -4.96 6.14
C ARG A 188 -13.18 -6.14 6.80
N SER A 189 -13.24 -7.29 6.14
CA SER A 189 -13.93 -8.47 6.66
C SER A 189 -13.25 -9.75 6.22
N GLU A 190 -13.48 -10.82 6.98
CA GLU A 190 -13.01 -12.17 6.64
C GLU A 190 -13.54 -12.63 5.28
N ARG A 191 -14.76 -12.23 4.91
CA ARG A 191 -15.31 -12.51 3.57
C ARG A 191 -14.43 -11.93 2.46
N VAL A 192 -13.93 -10.70 2.65
CA VAL A 192 -13.03 -10.05 1.69
C VAL A 192 -11.69 -10.77 1.62
N VAL A 193 -11.15 -11.25 2.75
CA VAL A 193 -9.92 -12.06 2.77
C VAL A 193 -10.08 -13.32 1.93
N ARG A 194 -11.16 -14.08 2.13
CA ARG A 194 -11.45 -15.31 1.35
C ARG A 194 -11.58 -15.04 -0.14
N VAL A 195 -12.24 -13.94 -0.50
CA VAL A 195 -12.38 -13.50 -1.91
C VAL A 195 -11.02 -13.14 -2.53
N LEU A 196 -10.14 -12.48 -1.76
CA LEU A 196 -8.77 -12.16 -2.21
C LEU A 196 -7.91 -13.42 -2.36
N GLU A 197 -8.04 -14.39 -1.46
CA GLU A 197 -7.33 -15.67 -1.52
C GLU A 197 -7.76 -16.48 -2.76
N GLU A 198 -9.07 -16.58 -3.01
CA GLU A 198 -9.60 -17.22 -4.20
C GLU A 198 -9.10 -16.51 -5.47
N ALA A 199 -9.16 -15.18 -5.52
CA ALA A 199 -8.64 -14.41 -6.64
C ALA A 199 -7.12 -14.59 -6.83
N TYR A 200 -6.35 -14.67 -5.75
CA TYR A 200 -4.90 -14.90 -5.79
C TYR A 200 -4.57 -16.25 -6.43
N SER A 201 -5.34 -17.30 -6.13
CA SER A 201 -5.15 -18.64 -6.71
C SER A 201 -5.36 -18.70 -8.23
N LEU A 202 -6.04 -17.70 -8.79
CA LEU A 202 -6.32 -17.56 -10.23
C LEU A 202 -5.27 -16.69 -10.96
N LEU A 203 -4.30 -16.10 -10.24
CA LEU A 203 -3.29 -15.24 -10.84
C LEU A 203 -2.25 -16.03 -11.62
N GLU A 204 -1.75 -15.43 -12.71
CA GLU A 204 -0.66 -16.01 -13.48
C GLU A 204 0.66 -15.93 -12.69
N PRO A 205 1.49 -17.00 -12.66
CA PRO A 205 2.68 -17.06 -11.81
C PRO A 205 3.69 -15.92 -12.03
N HIS A 206 3.81 -15.43 -13.26
CA HIS A 206 4.73 -14.34 -13.58
C HIS A 206 4.31 -13.01 -12.96
N LEU A 207 3.02 -12.83 -12.63
CA LEU A 207 2.49 -11.58 -12.08
C LEU A 207 2.76 -11.45 -10.58
N ILE A 208 2.82 -12.58 -9.88
CA ILE A 208 3.12 -12.66 -8.44
C ILE A 208 4.61 -12.88 -8.14
N ALA A 209 5.41 -13.16 -9.18
CA ALA A 209 6.83 -13.47 -9.03
C ALA A 209 7.55 -12.42 -8.18
N ASN A 210 8.33 -12.89 -7.19
CA ASN A 210 9.09 -12.05 -6.26
C ASN A 210 8.27 -11.04 -5.44
N THR A 211 6.96 -11.26 -5.32
CA THR A 211 6.07 -10.43 -4.53
C THR A 211 5.48 -11.22 -3.37
N LEU A 212 5.55 -10.64 -2.17
CA LEU A 212 4.79 -11.09 -1.01
C LEU A 212 3.46 -10.35 -0.98
N CYS A 213 2.35 -11.05 -1.16
CA CYS A 213 1.03 -10.50 -0.90
C CYS A 213 0.68 -10.71 0.58
N LEU A 214 0.68 -9.63 1.35
CA LEU A 214 0.28 -9.65 2.75
C LEU A 214 -1.17 -9.17 2.85
N VAL A 215 -2.10 -10.08 3.13
CA VAL A 215 -3.51 -9.74 3.31
C VAL A 215 -3.81 -9.61 4.80
N THR A 216 -4.24 -8.44 5.23
CA THR A 216 -4.50 -8.15 6.64
C THR A 216 -5.96 -7.81 6.85
N HIS A 217 -6.65 -8.67 7.61
CA HIS A 217 -7.99 -8.42 8.09
C HIS A 217 -7.97 -7.37 9.21
N CYS A 218 -8.70 -6.27 9.03
CA CYS A 218 -8.91 -5.26 10.05
C CYS A 218 -10.38 -4.81 10.02
N GLY A 219 -11.24 -5.51 10.77
CA GLY A 219 -12.67 -5.15 10.85
C GLY A 219 -12.98 -4.03 11.85
N SER A 220 -12.03 -3.72 12.73
CA SER A 220 -12.24 -2.89 13.93
C SER A 220 -11.86 -1.42 13.76
N LEU A 221 -11.30 -1.02 12.61
CA LEU A 221 -10.84 0.33 12.33
C LEU A 221 -11.50 0.91 11.06
N PRO A 222 -12.70 1.50 11.14
CA PRO A 222 -13.38 2.10 9.99
C PRO A 222 -12.57 3.19 9.29
N GLU A 223 -11.82 3.99 10.04
CA GLU A 223 -11.02 5.12 9.55
C GLU A 223 -10.01 4.69 8.48
N LEU A 224 -9.48 3.47 8.59
CA LEU A 224 -8.59 2.86 7.60
C LEU A 224 -9.25 2.78 6.21
N PHE A 225 -10.55 2.50 6.15
CA PHE A 225 -11.27 2.31 4.88
C PHE A 225 -12.03 3.55 4.41
N GLU A 226 -12.21 4.53 5.30
CA GLU A 226 -13.00 5.74 5.05
C GLU A 226 -12.14 6.99 4.86
N GLU A 227 -10.81 6.87 4.99
CA GLU A 227 -9.86 7.94 4.73
C GLU A 227 -10.10 8.58 3.35
N LYS A 228 -10.56 9.83 3.37
CA LYS A 228 -10.79 10.66 2.17
C LYS A 228 -9.53 11.46 1.86
N SER A 229 -9.29 11.74 0.58
CA SER A 229 -8.17 12.60 0.16
C SER A 229 -8.48 14.02 0.59
N THR A 230 -8.01 14.37 1.77
CA THR A 230 -7.81 15.77 2.09
C THR A 230 -6.56 16.14 1.32
N ILE A 231 -6.72 16.58 0.06
CA ILE A 231 -5.62 17.18 -0.69
C ILE A 231 -5.11 18.32 0.19
N ARG A 232 -4.00 18.10 0.92
CA ARG A 232 -3.22 19.21 1.45
C ARG A 232 -2.80 19.98 0.20
N GLN A 233 -3.34 21.19 0.03
CA GLN A 233 -2.91 22.04 -1.08
C GLN A 233 -1.40 22.23 -0.91
N MET A 234 -0.61 21.56 -1.76
CA MET A 234 0.80 21.87 -1.85
C MET A 234 0.88 23.35 -2.21
N PRO A 235 1.63 24.18 -1.46
CA PRO A 235 1.95 25.50 -1.95
C PRO A 235 2.59 25.34 -3.33
N PRO A 236 2.23 26.18 -4.31
CA PRO A 236 2.75 26.06 -5.66
C PRO A 236 4.28 25.94 -5.63
N PRO A 237 4.87 25.09 -6.48
CA PRO A 237 6.32 24.87 -6.46
C PRO A 237 7.01 26.22 -6.57
N ARG A 238 7.84 26.55 -5.55
CA ARG A 238 8.64 27.79 -5.57
C ARG A 238 9.45 27.79 -6.85
N LEU A 239 9.16 28.75 -7.73
CA LEU A 239 9.90 28.93 -8.98
C LEU A 239 11.38 29.17 -8.62
N LYS A 240 12.26 28.30 -9.11
CA LYS A 240 13.72 28.42 -8.93
C LYS A 240 14.37 28.85 -10.24
N GLY A 241 15.41 29.68 -10.14
CA GLY A 241 16.21 30.15 -11.28
C GLY A 241 15.54 31.30 -12.02
N ALA A 242 15.71 31.38 -13.34
CA ALA A 242 15.20 32.47 -14.21
C ALA A 242 13.66 32.62 -14.27
N LYS A 243 12.92 31.93 -13.41
CA LYS A 243 11.47 32.07 -13.21
C LYS A 243 11.13 32.53 -11.80
N ASP A 244 12.10 32.84 -10.95
CA ASP A 244 11.82 33.37 -9.61
C ASP A 244 11.07 34.71 -9.70
N GLU A 245 10.26 35.02 -8.67
CA GLU A 245 9.40 36.21 -8.66
C GLU A 245 10.19 37.52 -8.79
N GLN A 246 11.44 37.52 -8.35
CA GLN A 246 12.31 38.68 -8.36
C GLN A 246 12.83 38.96 -9.77
N HIS A 247 13.21 37.92 -10.50
CA HIS A 247 13.64 37.98 -11.89
C HIS A 247 12.47 38.33 -12.82
N LEU A 248 11.28 37.79 -12.57
CA LEU A 248 10.08 38.14 -13.31
C LEU A 248 9.69 39.62 -13.11
N LYS A 249 9.87 40.18 -11.91
CA LYS A 249 9.70 41.61 -11.66
C LYS A 249 10.71 42.45 -12.43
N VAL A 250 12.00 42.07 -12.40
CA VAL A 250 13.04 42.77 -13.16
C VAL A 250 12.77 42.73 -14.67
N LEU A 251 12.28 41.61 -15.21
CA LEU A 251 11.87 41.49 -16.62
C LEU A 251 10.66 42.38 -16.95
N ALA A 252 9.67 42.47 -16.06
CA ALA A 252 8.52 43.35 -16.25
C ALA A 252 8.91 44.84 -16.20
N GLU A 253 9.85 45.20 -15.33
CA GLU A 253 10.37 46.56 -15.19
C GLU A 253 11.31 46.96 -16.34
N SER A 254 11.92 45.99 -17.02
CA SER A 254 12.83 46.21 -18.15
C SER A 254 12.16 46.09 -19.52
N ASP A 255 10.84 45.90 -19.58
CA ASP A 255 10.09 45.88 -20.84
C ASP A 255 10.02 47.29 -21.45
N PRO A 256 10.71 47.55 -22.58
CA PRO A 256 10.74 48.87 -23.22
C PRO A 256 9.39 49.30 -23.80
N THR A 257 8.41 48.39 -23.92
CA THR A 257 7.05 48.73 -24.38
C THR A 257 6.15 49.31 -23.28
N SER A 258 6.52 49.13 -22.00
CA SER A 258 5.77 49.70 -20.87
C SER A 258 5.92 51.22 -20.76
N ALA A 259 7.10 51.76 -21.10
CA ALA A 259 7.40 53.20 -21.07
C ALA A 259 6.72 54.00 -22.20
N ALA A 260 6.23 53.33 -23.25
CA ALA A 260 5.56 53.99 -24.37
C ALA A 260 4.08 54.36 -24.06
N ARG A 261 3.46 53.75 -23.06
CA ARG A 261 2.03 54.01 -22.72
C ARG A 261 1.81 55.30 -21.92
N THR A 262 2.84 55.87 -21.31
CA THR A 262 2.71 57.08 -20.48
C THR A 262 2.84 58.41 -21.26
N ARG A 263 3.15 58.39 -22.56
CA ARG A 263 3.31 59.63 -23.37
C ARG A 263 2.24 59.89 -24.43
N ALA A 264 1.22 59.05 -24.55
CA ALA A 264 0.13 59.23 -25.52
C ALA A 264 -1.14 59.82 -24.88
N GLY A 265 -0.98 60.77 -23.97
CA GLY A 265 -2.07 61.37 -23.18
C GLY A 265 -1.87 62.85 -22.91
N SER A 266 -1.53 63.64 -23.93
CA SER A 266 -1.74 65.09 -23.91
C SER A 266 -1.69 65.61 -25.35
N TRP A 267 -2.83 66.13 -25.81
CA TRP A 267 -3.12 67.15 -26.84
C TRP A 267 -4.45 66.81 -27.49
#